data_AF-A0A151CJ91-F1
#
_entry.id   AF-A0A151CJ91-F1
#
_cell.length_a   1.000
_cell.length_b   1.000
_cell.length_c   1.000
_cell.angle_alpha   90.00
_cell.angle_beta   90.00
_cell.angle_gamma   90.00
#
_symmetry.space_group_name_H-M   'P 1'
#
loop_
_entity.id
_entity.type
_entity.pdbx_description
1 polymer ?
#
loop_
_entity_poly.entity_id
_entity_poly.type
_entity_poly.pdbx_seq_one_letter_code
_entity_poly.pdbx_strand_id
1 'polypeptide(L)'
;MGEHEHMPVQKVADTSIKKNGEISDQVTAQVAMALSTLDGRYKENIADYAQELHSCTHKIDMARIDLDMMRKQKEPYNNELLSAEKEVEYALRLLERLTEQCIQKTLVVAELETELENLGHSGESEAVLQSRRTELKSLEQEIGDLELTLLNHELEKQNVLLKMEPIERKIAALEKKIRELESEKRYIESTHLHRITQVVQTQPSKLPPVIEDTPKTS
;
A
#
# COMPACT_ATOMS: atom_id res chain seq x y z
N MET A 1 41.87 101.13 -29.63
CA MET A 1 40.39 101.16 -29.52
C MET A 1 39.85 100.16 -30.53
N GLY A 2 39.09 99.15 -30.08
CA GLY A 2 38.24 98.21 -30.84
C GLY A 2 38.91 97.41 -31.98
N GLU A 3 38.59 96.16 -32.26
CA GLU A 3 37.36 95.42 -32.00
C GLU A 3 37.65 93.92 -31.76
N HIS A 4 36.78 93.32 -30.95
CA HIS A 4 36.70 91.90 -30.65
C HIS A 4 36.07 91.14 -31.82
N GLU A 5 36.73 90.07 -32.29
CA GLU A 5 36.05 88.97 -32.98
C GLU A 5 36.18 87.69 -32.14
N HIS A 6 35.08 87.33 -31.48
CA HIS A 6 34.88 86.02 -30.86
C HIS A 6 34.35 85.05 -31.92
N MET A 7 35.13 84.02 -32.26
CA MET A 7 34.61 82.84 -32.94
C MET A 7 33.74 82.00 -31.99
N PRO A 8 32.64 81.37 -32.47
CA PRO A 8 31.78 80.54 -31.63
C PRO A 8 32.39 79.14 -31.46
N VAL A 9 32.54 78.71 -30.21
CA VAL A 9 32.83 77.32 -29.85
C VAL A 9 31.63 76.46 -30.24
N GLN A 10 31.83 75.56 -31.19
CA GLN A 10 30.85 74.54 -31.57
C GLN A 10 30.47 73.66 -30.37
N LYS A 11 29.17 73.64 -30.09
CA LYS A 11 28.47 72.66 -29.26
C LYS A 11 28.82 71.24 -29.72
N VAL A 12 29.64 70.53 -28.96
CA VAL A 12 29.78 69.07 -29.04
C VAL A 12 29.58 68.51 -27.63
N ALA A 13 28.34 68.49 -27.17
CA ALA A 13 27.99 67.90 -25.86
C ALA A 13 26.71 67.03 -25.90
N ASP A 14 26.03 66.89 -27.04
CA ASP A 14 24.69 66.28 -27.08
C ASP A 14 24.65 64.82 -27.60
N THR A 15 25.77 64.23 -28.02
CA THR A 15 25.79 62.86 -28.58
C THR A 15 26.23 61.77 -27.61
N SER A 16 26.86 62.10 -26.48
CA SER A 16 27.32 61.11 -25.48
C SER A 16 26.22 60.70 -24.49
N ILE A 17 25.29 61.61 -24.17
CA ILE A 17 24.24 61.37 -23.16
C ILE A 17 23.11 60.47 -23.71
N LYS A 18 22.77 60.59 -25.00
CA LYS A 18 21.73 59.75 -25.63
C LYS A 18 22.12 58.27 -25.73
N LYS A 19 23.38 57.96 -26.07
CA LYS A 19 23.87 56.59 -26.16
C LYS A 19 23.86 55.86 -24.81
N ASN A 20 24.16 56.57 -23.72
CA ASN A 20 24.13 55.98 -22.37
C ASN A 20 22.70 55.74 -21.85
N GLY A 21 21.73 56.60 -22.23
CA GLY A 21 20.32 56.39 -21.95
C GLY A 21 19.75 55.18 -22.70
N GLU A 22 20.06 55.04 -23.99
CA GLU A 22 19.61 53.89 -24.81
C GLU A 22 20.20 52.55 -24.35
N ILE A 23 21.47 52.52 -23.89
CA ILE A 23 22.08 51.30 -23.31
C ILE A 23 21.42 50.96 -21.96
N SER A 24 21.10 51.96 -21.13
CA SER A 24 20.40 51.78 -19.86
C SER A 24 18.97 51.25 -20.07
N ASP A 25 18.25 51.79 -21.05
CA ASP A 25 16.90 51.38 -21.41
C ASP A 25 16.88 49.97 -22.03
N GLN A 26 17.91 49.62 -22.82
CA GLN A 26 18.09 48.29 -23.38
C GLN A 26 18.40 47.24 -22.30
N VAL A 27 19.23 47.58 -21.31
CA VAL A 27 19.54 46.69 -20.17
C VAL A 27 18.32 46.52 -19.26
N THR A 28 17.56 47.58 -18.98
CA THR A 28 16.32 47.46 -18.19
C THR A 28 15.25 46.65 -18.92
N ALA A 29 15.09 46.81 -20.23
CA ALA A 29 14.20 45.97 -21.03
C ALA A 29 14.63 44.49 -21.03
N GLN A 30 15.93 44.21 -21.15
CA GLN A 30 16.46 42.84 -21.04
C GLN A 30 16.22 42.22 -19.67
N VAL A 31 16.44 42.98 -18.59
CA VAL A 31 16.18 42.52 -17.21
C VAL A 31 14.69 42.27 -17.01
N ALA A 32 13.81 43.15 -17.49
CA ALA A 32 12.36 42.96 -17.39
C ALA A 32 11.89 41.70 -18.15
N MET A 33 12.43 41.45 -19.35
CA MET A 33 12.16 40.22 -20.11
C MET A 33 12.67 38.97 -19.40
N ALA A 34 13.87 39.02 -18.82
CA ALA A 34 14.44 37.92 -18.05
C ALA A 34 13.60 37.61 -16.79
N LEU A 35 13.16 38.64 -16.06
CA LEU A 35 12.28 38.50 -14.90
C LEU A 35 10.91 37.93 -15.28
N SER A 36 10.31 38.40 -16.38
CA SER A 36 9.02 37.86 -16.86
C SER A 36 9.14 36.40 -17.31
N THR A 37 10.28 36.03 -17.93
CA THR A 37 10.55 34.64 -18.33
C THR A 37 10.74 33.75 -17.09
N LEU A 38 11.44 34.24 -16.07
CA LEU A 38 11.64 33.53 -14.81
C LEU A 38 10.32 33.35 -14.05
N ASP A 39 9.49 34.40 -13.97
CA ASP A 39 8.16 34.35 -13.33
C ASP A 39 7.22 33.36 -14.05
N GLY A 40 7.22 33.38 -15.39
CA GLY A 40 6.48 32.40 -16.20
C GLY A 40 6.88 30.96 -15.89
N ARG A 41 8.19 30.67 -15.86
CA ARG A 41 8.71 29.33 -15.52
C ARG A 41 8.42 28.92 -14.08
N TYR A 42 8.48 29.85 -13.14
CA TYR A 42 8.17 29.58 -11.75
C TYR A 42 6.71 29.16 -11.58
N LYS A 43 5.79 29.87 -12.26
CA LYS A 43 4.36 29.53 -12.28
C LYS A 43 4.08 28.17 -12.93
N GLU A 44 4.72 27.89 -14.06
CA GLU A 44 4.60 26.59 -14.76
C GLU A 44 5.07 25.44 -13.86
N ASN A 45 6.26 25.56 -13.26
CA ASN A 45 6.80 24.54 -12.35
C ASN A 45 5.93 24.31 -11.10
N ILE A 46 5.31 25.36 -10.55
CA ILE A 46 4.36 25.22 -9.44
C ILE A 46 3.12 24.46 -9.88
N ALA A 47 2.59 24.76 -11.08
CA ALA A 47 1.43 24.08 -11.62
C ALA A 47 1.71 22.58 -11.85
N ASP A 48 2.85 22.26 -12.46
CA ASP A 48 3.28 20.88 -12.69
C ASP A 48 3.43 20.09 -11.38
N TYR A 49 4.08 20.68 -10.38
CA TYR A 49 4.20 20.07 -9.06
C TYR A 49 2.85 19.85 -8.38
N ALA A 50 1.96 20.85 -8.41
CA ALA A 50 0.63 20.72 -7.83
C ALA A 50 -0.16 19.59 -8.51
N GLN A 51 -0.03 19.46 -9.83
CA GLN A 51 -0.68 18.41 -10.60
C GLN A 51 -0.10 17.02 -10.30
N GLU A 52 1.23 16.86 -10.23
CA GLU A 52 1.90 15.61 -9.84
C GLU A 52 1.46 15.17 -8.43
N LEU A 53 1.48 16.10 -7.47
CA LEU A 53 1.11 15.85 -6.09
C LEU A 53 -0.37 15.47 -5.95
N HIS A 54 -1.25 16.16 -6.69
CA HIS A 54 -2.67 15.87 -6.71
C HIS A 54 -2.95 14.49 -7.33
N SER A 55 -2.31 14.17 -8.46
CA SER A 55 -2.40 12.86 -9.11
C SER A 55 -1.96 11.73 -8.20
N CYS A 56 -0.82 11.88 -7.51
CA CYS A 56 -0.34 10.89 -6.57
C CYS A 56 -1.28 10.72 -5.37
N THR A 57 -1.77 11.82 -4.80
CA THR A 57 -2.74 11.80 -3.69
C THR A 57 -4.03 11.08 -4.10
N HIS A 58 -4.58 11.39 -5.28
CA HIS A 58 -5.78 10.73 -5.79
C HIS A 58 -5.57 9.22 -5.97
N LYS A 59 -4.42 8.79 -6.53
CA LYS A 59 -4.09 7.36 -6.67
C LYS A 59 -3.99 6.64 -5.31
N ILE A 60 -3.43 7.30 -4.29
CA ILE A 60 -3.37 6.76 -2.93
C ILE A 60 -4.79 6.57 -2.37
N ASP A 61 -5.64 7.58 -2.51
CA ASP A 61 -7.01 7.53 -2.00
C ASP A 61 -7.83 6.41 -2.68
N MET A 62 -7.72 6.29 -4.00
CA MET A 62 -8.38 5.19 -4.74
C MET A 62 -7.87 3.82 -4.30
N ALA A 63 -6.55 3.66 -4.12
CA ALA A 63 -5.98 2.41 -3.63
C ALA A 63 -6.43 2.09 -2.18
N ARG A 64 -6.62 3.11 -1.33
CA ARG A 64 -7.15 2.95 0.03
C ARG A 64 -8.63 2.55 0.04
N ILE A 65 -9.44 3.11 -0.87
CA ILE A 65 -10.85 2.70 -1.06
C ILE A 65 -10.91 1.23 -1.48
N ASP A 66 -10.10 0.84 -2.47
CA ASP A 66 -10.02 -0.56 -2.91
C ASP A 66 -9.58 -1.50 -1.78
N LEU A 67 -8.62 -1.07 -0.95
CA LEU A 67 -8.14 -1.82 0.20
C LEU A 67 -9.25 -2.05 1.23
N ASP A 68 -10.00 -1.00 1.57
CA ASP A 68 -11.13 -1.07 2.50
C ASP A 68 -12.23 -2.00 1.97
N MET A 69 -12.53 -1.90 0.68
CA MET A 69 -13.49 -2.80 0.01
C MET A 69 -13.04 -4.26 0.10
N MET A 70 -11.77 -4.56 -0.17
CA MET A 70 -11.25 -5.94 -0.05
C MET A 70 -11.29 -6.45 1.39
N ARG A 71 -11.02 -5.60 2.38
CA ARG A 71 -11.11 -5.96 3.80
C ARG A 71 -12.55 -6.29 4.21
N LYS A 72 -13.52 -5.50 3.77
CA LYS A 72 -14.96 -5.78 3.96
C LYS A 72 -15.40 -7.06 3.28
N GLN A 73 -14.85 -7.37 2.09
CA GLN A 73 -15.12 -8.64 1.41
C GLN A 73 -14.51 -9.84 2.16
N LYS A 74 -13.38 -9.66 2.85
CA LYS A 74 -12.74 -10.71 3.66
C LYS A 74 -13.48 -10.98 4.97
N GLU A 75 -14.06 -9.95 5.58
CA GLU A 75 -14.71 -9.99 6.89
C GLU A 75 -15.73 -11.14 7.10
N PRO A 76 -16.68 -11.43 6.19
CA PRO A 76 -17.62 -12.53 6.39
C PRO A 76 -16.91 -13.89 6.48
N TYR A 77 -15.86 -14.12 5.70
CA TYR A 77 -15.09 -15.37 5.75
C TYR A 77 -14.31 -15.52 7.06
N ASN A 78 -13.78 -14.42 7.62
CA ASN A 78 -13.17 -14.46 8.96
C ASN A 78 -14.19 -14.86 10.02
N ASN A 79 -15.41 -14.32 9.95
CA ASN A 79 -16.48 -14.62 10.91
C ASN A 79 -16.95 -16.08 10.77
N GLU A 80 -17.08 -16.58 9.54
CA GLU A 80 -17.40 -17.98 9.25
C GLU A 80 -16.34 -18.91 9.83
N LEU A 81 -15.05 -18.62 9.60
CA LEU A 81 -13.94 -19.42 10.14
C LEU A 81 -13.90 -19.41 11.67
N LEU A 82 -14.13 -18.25 12.30
CA LEU A 82 -14.19 -18.14 13.76
C LEU A 82 -15.38 -18.92 14.36
N SER A 83 -16.51 -18.96 13.66
CA SER A 83 -17.67 -19.77 14.09
C SER A 83 -17.34 -21.26 14.00
N ALA A 84 -16.80 -21.69 12.86
CA ALA A 84 -16.41 -23.08 12.63
C ALA A 84 -15.34 -23.55 13.64
N GLU A 85 -14.38 -22.70 14.01
CA GLU A 85 -13.38 -23.01 15.03
C GLU A 85 -14.01 -23.35 16.38
N LYS A 86 -15.06 -22.63 16.80
CA LYS A 86 -15.78 -22.90 18.05
C LYS A 86 -16.58 -24.21 17.99
N GLU A 87 -17.19 -24.48 16.85
CA GLU A 87 -17.94 -25.72 16.63
C GLU A 87 -17.00 -26.94 16.65
N VAL A 88 -15.83 -26.83 16.01
CA VAL A 88 -14.77 -27.84 16.07
C VAL A 88 -14.25 -28.02 17.49
N GLU A 89 -13.99 -26.93 18.23
CA GLU A 89 -13.55 -27.01 19.63
C GLU A 89 -14.56 -27.76 20.50
N TYR A 90 -15.86 -27.47 20.33
CA TYR A 90 -16.92 -28.17 21.02
C TYR A 90 -16.96 -29.67 20.65
N ALA A 91 -16.93 -29.97 19.35
CA ALA A 91 -16.96 -31.34 18.85
C ALA A 91 -15.75 -32.16 19.31
N LEU A 92 -14.56 -31.58 19.37
CA LEU A 92 -13.35 -32.23 19.89
C LEU A 92 -13.48 -32.57 21.38
N ARG A 93 -14.00 -31.66 22.20
CA ARG A 93 -14.26 -31.93 23.63
C ARG A 93 -15.29 -33.05 23.83
N LEU A 94 -16.33 -33.06 22.99
CA LEU A 94 -17.33 -34.12 23.03
C LEU A 94 -16.72 -35.46 22.63
N LEU A 95 -15.88 -35.48 21.59
CA LEU A 95 -15.18 -36.67 21.12
C LEU A 95 -14.27 -37.24 22.19
N GLU A 96 -13.49 -36.39 22.86
CA GLU A 96 -12.61 -36.78 23.97
C GLU A 96 -13.41 -37.44 25.09
N ARG A 97 -14.52 -36.81 25.51
CA ARG A 97 -15.41 -37.35 26.54
C ARG A 97 -16.01 -38.71 26.16
N LEU A 98 -16.53 -38.83 24.93
CA LEU A 98 -17.13 -40.09 24.46
C LEU A 98 -16.09 -41.19 24.33
N THR A 99 -14.88 -40.85 23.88
CA THR A 99 -13.75 -41.78 23.77
C THR A 99 -13.36 -42.30 25.16
N GLU A 100 -13.23 -41.41 26.14
CA GLU A 100 -12.93 -41.80 27.53
C GLU A 100 -14.04 -42.71 28.09
N GLN A 101 -15.31 -42.37 27.86
CA GLN A 101 -16.45 -43.20 28.26
C GLN A 101 -16.43 -44.58 27.60
N CYS A 102 -16.07 -44.66 26.32
CA CYS A 102 -15.95 -45.91 25.57
C CYS A 102 -14.81 -46.78 26.14
N ILE A 103 -13.65 -46.19 26.42
CA ILE A 103 -12.52 -46.88 27.06
C ILE A 103 -12.93 -47.44 28.41
N GLN A 104 -13.54 -46.63 29.28
CA GLN A 104 -13.96 -47.06 30.62
C GLN A 104 -14.97 -48.20 30.55
N LYS A 105 -15.97 -48.10 29.69
CA LYS A 105 -16.97 -49.17 29.51
C LYS A 105 -16.38 -50.44 28.93
N THR A 106 -15.40 -50.32 28.04
CA THR A 106 -14.69 -51.48 27.46
C THR A 106 -13.96 -52.25 28.55
N LEU A 107 -13.27 -51.55 29.46
CA LEU A 107 -12.60 -52.15 30.61
C LEU A 107 -13.61 -52.87 31.52
N VAL A 108 -14.71 -52.21 31.88
CA VAL A 108 -15.76 -52.81 32.72
C VAL A 108 -16.37 -54.05 32.07
N VAL A 109 -16.59 -54.04 30.76
CA VAL A 109 -17.11 -55.22 30.04
C VAL A 109 -16.10 -56.37 30.08
N ALA A 110 -14.82 -56.11 29.85
CA ALA A 110 -13.78 -57.13 29.92
C ALA A 110 -13.63 -57.74 31.33
N GLU A 111 -13.73 -56.90 32.38
CA GLU A 111 -13.75 -57.35 33.78
C GLU A 111 -14.96 -58.26 34.06
N LEU A 112 -16.16 -57.82 33.64
CA LEU A 112 -17.38 -58.61 33.79
C LEU A 112 -17.31 -59.94 33.03
N GLU A 113 -16.79 -59.95 31.81
CA GLU A 113 -16.58 -61.19 31.04
C GLU A 113 -15.69 -62.17 31.82
N THR A 114 -14.57 -61.68 32.36
CA THR A 114 -13.63 -62.48 33.15
C THR A 114 -14.27 -63.03 34.43
N GLU A 115 -15.01 -62.21 35.17
CA GLU A 115 -15.71 -62.63 36.39
C GLU A 115 -16.76 -63.71 36.11
N LEU A 116 -17.50 -63.57 35.01
CA LEU A 116 -18.55 -64.51 34.64
C LEU A 116 -17.99 -65.85 34.17
N GLU A 117 -16.86 -65.86 33.47
CA GLU A 117 -16.13 -67.09 33.14
C GLU A 117 -15.69 -67.83 34.41
N ASN A 118 -15.22 -67.10 35.43
CA ASN A 118 -14.76 -67.67 36.69
C ASN A 118 -15.90 -68.22 37.57
N LEU A 119 -17.12 -67.65 37.48
CA LEU A 119 -18.26 -68.00 38.33
C LEU A 119 -19.19 -69.07 37.74
N GLY A 120 -18.98 -69.50 36.49
CA GLY A 120 -19.79 -70.54 35.84
C GLY A 120 -21.18 -70.03 35.43
N HIS A 121 -21.20 -69.23 34.37
CA HIS A 121 -22.33 -68.56 33.69
C HIS A 121 -23.77 -68.99 34.08
N SER A 122 -24.57 -68.01 34.52
CA SER A 122 -26.03 -68.09 34.53
C SER A 122 -26.60 -67.37 33.30
N GLY A 123 -27.76 -67.81 32.78
CA GLY A 123 -28.37 -67.20 31.59
C GLY A 123 -28.73 -65.71 31.74
N GLU A 124 -28.91 -65.23 32.97
CA GLU A 124 -29.11 -63.80 33.28
C GLU A 124 -27.82 -62.98 33.09
N SER A 125 -26.66 -63.58 33.33
CA SER A 125 -25.35 -62.94 33.20
C SER A 125 -24.97 -62.71 31.73
N GLU A 126 -25.33 -63.63 30.84
CA GLU A 126 -25.15 -63.50 29.39
C GLU A 126 -25.97 -62.32 28.82
N ALA A 127 -27.21 -62.13 29.31
CA ALA A 127 -28.07 -61.04 28.89
C ALA A 127 -27.50 -59.66 29.29
N VAL A 128 -26.88 -59.56 30.47
CA VAL A 128 -26.21 -58.32 30.94
C VAL A 128 -25.02 -58.00 30.06
N LEU A 129 -24.15 -58.99 29.76
CA LEU A 129 -23.01 -58.80 28.86
C LEU A 129 -23.46 -58.33 27.48
N GLN A 130 -24.50 -58.96 26.93
CA GLN A 130 -25.03 -58.58 25.63
C GLN A 130 -25.54 -57.13 25.63
N SER A 131 -26.26 -56.72 26.68
CA SER A 131 -26.73 -55.33 26.82
C SER A 131 -25.57 -54.34 26.89
N ARG A 132 -24.47 -54.67 27.57
CA ARG A 132 -23.29 -53.81 27.65
C ARG A 132 -22.53 -53.73 26.33
N ARG A 133 -22.41 -54.84 25.60
CA ARG A 133 -21.84 -54.85 24.25
C ARG A 133 -22.67 -54.02 23.27
N THR A 134 -24.00 -54.03 23.38
CA THR A 134 -24.84 -53.14 22.55
C THR A 134 -24.66 -51.66 22.91
N GLU A 135 -24.48 -51.34 24.19
CA GLU A 135 -24.19 -49.97 24.63
C GLU A 135 -22.84 -49.48 24.09
N LEU A 136 -21.80 -50.33 24.12
CA LEU A 136 -20.50 -50.03 23.52
C LEU A 136 -20.59 -49.76 22.01
N LYS A 137 -21.29 -50.63 21.26
CA LYS A 137 -21.50 -50.41 19.81
C LYS A 137 -22.19 -49.09 19.51
N SER A 138 -23.16 -48.68 20.33
CA SER A 138 -23.82 -47.38 20.18
C SER A 138 -22.86 -46.22 20.39
N LEU A 139 -21.95 -46.32 21.38
CA LEU A 139 -20.94 -45.31 21.64
C LEU A 139 -19.90 -45.24 20.53
N GLU A 140 -19.44 -46.39 20.03
CA GLU A 140 -18.52 -46.46 18.87
C GLU A 140 -19.13 -45.80 17.63
N GLN A 141 -20.43 -46.00 17.41
CA GLN A 141 -21.14 -45.34 16.31
C GLN A 141 -21.24 -43.83 16.52
N GLU A 142 -21.60 -43.37 17.72
CA GLU A 142 -21.68 -41.93 18.04
C GLU A 142 -20.31 -41.24 17.88
N ILE A 143 -19.23 -41.91 18.30
CA ILE A 143 -17.85 -41.47 18.07
C ILE A 143 -17.57 -41.34 16.57
N GLY A 144 -17.87 -42.36 15.77
CA GLY A 144 -17.65 -42.35 14.33
C GLY A 144 -18.43 -41.25 13.59
N ASP A 145 -19.69 -41.02 13.99
CA ASP A 145 -20.52 -39.94 13.44
C ASP A 145 -19.93 -38.55 13.77
N LEU A 146 -19.37 -38.40 14.97
CA LEU A 146 -18.72 -37.17 15.40
C LEU A 146 -17.36 -36.93 14.70
N GLU A 147 -16.57 -37.97 14.49
CA GLU A 147 -15.33 -37.91 13.70
C GLU A 147 -15.62 -37.50 12.24
N LEU A 148 -16.68 -38.05 11.64
CA LEU A 148 -17.13 -37.64 10.31
C LEU A 148 -17.56 -36.17 10.28
N THR A 149 -18.25 -35.72 11.33
CA THR A 149 -18.63 -34.31 11.49
C THR A 149 -17.40 -33.41 11.55
N LEU A 150 -16.39 -33.76 12.33
CA LEU A 150 -15.11 -33.03 12.40
C LEU A 150 -14.39 -32.98 11.05
N LEU A 151 -14.39 -34.08 10.30
CA LEU A 151 -13.81 -34.12 8.96
C LEU A 151 -14.53 -33.15 8.00
N ASN A 152 -15.86 -33.06 8.08
CA ASN A 152 -16.63 -32.11 7.29
C ASN A 152 -16.29 -30.66 7.65
N HIS A 153 -16.13 -30.34 8.93
CA HIS A 153 -15.72 -28.99 9.36
C HIS A 153 -14.33 -28.62 8.83
N GLU A 154 -13.38 -29.55 8.82
CA GLU A 154 -12.05 -29.30 8.23
C GLU A 154 -12.13 -29.07 6.72
N LEU A 155 -13.00 -29.81 6.01
CA LEU A 155 -13.25 -29.58 4.59
C LEU A 155 -13.88 -28.19 4.33
N GLU A 156 -14.87 -27.79 5.13
CA GLU A 156 -15.48 -26.46 5.05
C GLU A 156 -14.46 -25.35 5.30
N LYS A 157 -13.62 -25.50 6.33
CA LYS A 157 -12.51 -24.58 6.61
C LYS A 157 -11.57 -24.44 5.42
N GLN A 158 -11.17 -25.56 4.79
CA GLN A 158 -10.31 -25.49 3.59
C GLN A 158 -11.00 -24.78 2.43
N ASN A 159 -12.30 -25.01 2.22
CA ASN A 159 -13.08 -24.31 1.20
C ASN A 159 -13.15 -22.80 1.45
N VAL A 160 -13.29 -22.38 2.71
CA VAL A 160 -13.27 -20.96 3.09
C VAL A 160 -11.90 -20.35 2.85
N LEU A 161 -10.82 -21.03 3.27
CA LEU A 161 -9.44 -20.56 3.06
C LEU A 161 -9.11 -20.38 1.57
N LEU A 162 -9.55 -21.29 0.70
CA LEU A 162 -9.39 -21.17 -0.76
C LEU A 162 -10.05 -19.91 -1.33
N LYS A 163 -11.20 -19.49 -0.78
CA LYS A 163 -11.88 -18.25 -1.19
C LYS A 163 -11.17 -17.00 -0.64
N MET A 164 -10.59 -17.09 0.56
CA MET A 164 -9.90 -15.98 1.21
C MET A 164 -8.54 -15.67 0.58
N GLU A 165 -7.78 -16.69 0.17
CA GLU A 165 -6.42 -16.56 -0.35
C GLU A 165 -6.27 -15.50 -1.46
N PRO A 166 -7.10 -15.44 -2.53
CA PRO A 166 -7.00 -14.40 -3.54
C PRO A 166 -7.29 -12.99 -2.99
N ILE A 167 -8.18 -12.87 -2.00
CA ILE A 167 -8.50 -11.58 -1.36
C ILE A 167 -7.29 -11.10 -0.55
N GLU A 168 -6.66 -11.99 0.22
CA GLU A 168 -5.43 -11.67 0.97
C GLU A 168 -4.29 -11.26 0.07
N ARG A 169 -4.07 -11.98 -1.03
CA ARG A 169 -3.07 -11.60 -2.05
C ARG A 169 -3.34 -10.20 -2.60
N LYS A 170 -4.60 -9.85 -2.85
CA LYS A 170 -4.98 -8.52 -3.36
C LYS A 170 -4.82 -7.43 -2.31
N ILE A 171 -5.16 -7.70 -1.04
CA ILE A 171 -4.91 -6.80 0.10
C ILE A 171 -3.40 -6.50 0.19
N ALA A 172 -2.55 -7.53 0.20
CA ALA A 172 -1.11 -7.36 0.29
C ALA A 172 -0.52 -6.55 -0.88
N ALA A 173 -1.03 -6.78 -2.09
CA ALA A 173 -0.63 -6.02 -3.27
C ALA A 173 -1.05 -4.53 -3.16
N LEU A 174 -2.27 -4.25 -2.68
CA LEU A 174 -2.76 -2.88 -2.46
C LEU A 174 -1.96 -2.16 -1.37
N GLU A 175 -1.65 -2.83 -0.26
CA GLU A 175 -0.81 -2.26 0.81
C GLU A 175 0.60 -1.92 0.30
N LYS A 176 1.18 -2.79 -0.52
CA LYS A 176 2.47 -2.51 -1.18
C LYS A 176 2.35 -1.30 -2.10
N LYS A 177 1.34 -1.26 -2.96
CA LYS A 177 1.09 -0.13 -3.89
C LYS A 177 0.91 1.20 -3.16
N ILE A 178 0.17 1.21 -2.04
CA ILE A 178 -0.02 2.42 -1.22
C ILE A 178 1.33 2.90 -0.67
N ARG A 179 2.16 1.99 -0.12
CA ARG A 179 3.50 2.34 0.38
C ARG A 179 4.40 2.92 -0.72
N GLU A 180 4.36 2.34 -1.91
CA GLU A 180 5.11 2.84 -3.07
C GLU A 180 4.65 4.24 -3.48
N LEU A 181 3.34 4.46 -3.63
CA LEU A 181 2.78 5.77 -3.94
C LEU A 181 3.08 6.81 -2.86
N GLU A 182 3.01 6.45 -1.58
CA GLU A 182 3.39 7.33 -0.47
C GLU A 182 4.89 7.69 -0.51
N SER A 183 5.75 6.77 -0.94
CA SER A 183 7.17 7.05 -1.14
C SER A 183 7.42 7.98 -2.33
N GLU A 184 6.70 7.78 -3.44
CA GLU A 184 6.75 8.65 -4.62
C GLU A 184 6.28 10.07 -4.27
N LYS A 185 5.17 10.18 -3.53
CA LYS A 185 4.66 11.46 -3.02
C LYS A 185 5.72 12.21 -2.19
N ARG A 186 6.33 11.53 -1.22
CA ARG A 186 7.40 12.11 -0.39
C ARG A 186 8.63 12.53 -1.22
N TYR A 187 8.96 11.76 -2.24
CA TYR A 187 10.05 12.10 -3.15
C TYR A 187 9.74 13.36 -3.97
N ILE A 188 8.51 13.49 -4.48
CA ILE A 188 8.05 14.69 -5.20
C ILE A 188 8.12 15.91 -4.26
N GLU A 189 7.59 15.79 -3.05
CA GLU A 189 7.63 16.84 -2.01
C GLU A 189 9.06 17.28 -1.67
N SER A 190 9.99 16.32 -1.56
CA SER A 190 11.41 16.57 -1.22
C SER A 190 12.21 17.18 -2.38
N THR A 191 11.98 16.73 -3.61
CA THR A 191 12.82 17.10 -4.77
C THR A 191 12.33 18.31 -5.54
N HIS A 192 11.12 18.82 -5.24
CA HIS A 192 10.51 19.95 -5.94
C HIS A 192 11.43 21.18 -5.99
N LEU A 193 12.05 21.57 -4.86
CA LEU A 193 12.98 22.70 -4.80
C LEU A 193 14.23 22.49 -5.67
N HIS A 194 14.71 21.24 -5.75
CA HIS A 194 15.90 20.92 -6.53
C HIS A 194 15.63 20.96 -8.05
N ARG A 195 14.45 20.49 -8.49
CA ARG A 195 14.03 20.60 -9.90
C ARG A 195 13.87 22.06 -10.35
N ILE A 196 13.29 22.92 -9.50
CA ILE A 196 13.19 24.36 -9.78
C ILE A 196 14.59 24.96 -10.02
N THR A 197 15.58 24.55 -9.24
CA THR A 197 16.95 25.11 -9.29
C THR A 197 17.76 24.60 -10.51
N GLN A 198 17.58 23.35 -10.92
CA GLN A 198 18.31 22.78 -12.07
C GLN A 198 17.86 23.34 -13.43
N VAL A 199 16.58 23.71 -13.58
CA VAL A 199 16.06 24.33 -14.82
C VAL A 199 16.61 25.76 -15.02
N VAL A 200 17.08 26.41 -13.96
CA VAL A 200 17.71 27.74 -14.01
C VAL A 200 19.15 27.69 -14.55
N GLN A 201 19.84 26.55 -14.45
CA GLN A 201 21.26 26.42 -14.83
C GLN A 201 21.52 25.92 -16.26
N THR A 202 20.50 25.47 -17.00
CA THR A 202 20.67 24.74 -18.28
C THR A 202 20.61 25.59 -19.56
N GLN A 203 20.88 26.90 -19.52
CA GLN A 203 21.25 27.64 -20.75
C GLN A 203 22.62 28.33 -20.67
N PRO A 204 23.54 28.04 -21.62
CA PRO A 204 24.81 28.73 -21.74
C PRO A 204 24.58 30.16 -22.23
N SER A 205 25.22 31.11 -21.56
CA SER A 205 25.36 32.49 -21.96
C SER A 205 25.91 32.60 -23.40
N LYS A 206 25.03 32.73 -24.40
CA LYS A 206 25.40 33.24 -25.72
C LYS A 206 25.50 34.76 -25.63
N LEU A 207 26.63 35.25 -25.13
CA LEU A 207 27.07 36.62 -25.41
C LEU A 207 27.65 36.63 -26.84
N PRO A 208 27.19 37.53 -27.73
CA PRO A 208 27.80 37.68 -29.04
C PRO A 208 29.21 38.32 -28.92
N PRO A 209 30.16 37.95 -29.81
CA PRO A 209 31.52 38.48 -29.76
C PRO A 209 31.52 39.98 -30.09
N VAL A 210 32.28 40.73 -29.30
CA VAL A 210 32.61 42.14 -29.53
C VAL A 210 33.46 42.23 -30.79
N ILE A 211 32.97 42.94 -31.81
CA ILE A 211 33.74 43.28 -33.01
C ILE A 211 34.58 44.52 -32.67
N GLU A 212 35.88 44.33 -32.48
CA GLU A 212 36.85 45.44 -32.43
C GLU A 212 37.18 45.90 -33.86
N ASP A 213 36.57 47.01 -34.28
CA ASP A 213 37.00 47.75 -35.47
C ASP A 213 38.27 48.55 -35.11
N THR A 214 39.41 48.13 -35.66
CA THR A 214 40.64 48.92 -35.65
C THR A 214 40.68 49.82 -36.90
N PRO A 215 41.02 51.13 -36.77
CA PRO A 215 41.13 52.00 -37.92
C PRO A 215 42.45 51.77 -38.66
N LYS A 216 42.36 51.58 -39.98
CA LYS A 216 43.50 51.64 -40.91
C LYS A 216 44.01 53.07 -41.00
N THR A 217 45.27 53.29 -40.66
CA THR A 217 46.03 54.47 -41.09
C THR A 217 46.91 54.10 -42.27
N SER A 218 46.76 54.87 -43.36
CA SER A 218 47.66 54.91 -44.52
C SER A 218 49.01 55.53 -44.18
#